data_AF-A0A316DS81-F1
#
_entry.id   AF-A0A316DS81-F1
#
_cell.length_a   1.000
_cell.length_b   1.000
_cell.length_c   1.000
_cell.angle_alpha   90.00
_cell.angle_beta   90.00
_cell.angle_gamma   90.00
#
_symmetry.space_group_name_H-M   'P 1'
#
loop_
_entity.id
_entity.type
_entity.pdbx_description
1 polymer ?
#
loop_
_entity_poly.entity_id
_entity_poly.type
_entity_poly.pdbx_seq_one_letter_code
_entity_poly.pdbx_strand_id
1 'polypeptide(L)'
;MHVKECHDKVNELKIKYPEVAFVGINANNENKELWKKTLEKYNLLDETEYIFKYPKEAKQALAIYPINKVIIVNGKGLIENAHTNMFSINFEEELLGAINQ
;
A
#
# COMPACT_ATOMS: atom_id res chain seq x y z
N MET A 1 -5.16 -13.49 -7.85
CA MET A 1 -3.98 -13.04 -8.60
C MET A 1 -3.67 -11.57 -8.26
N HIS A 2 -3.55 -11.17 -6.97
CA HIS A 2 -3.42 -9.74 -6.64
C HIS A 2 -2.41 -9.47 -5.51
N VAL A 3 -2.49 -10.17 -4.39
CA VAL A 3 -1.62 -9.85 -3.23
C VAL A 3 -0.13 -10.09 -3.50
N LYS A 4 0.25 -11.26 -4.05
CA LYS A 4 1.66 -11.59 -4.31
C LYS A 4 2.31 -10.65 -5.31
N GLU A 5 1.64 -10.36 -6.44
CA GLU A 5 2.15 -9.44 -7.46
C GLU A 5 2.32 -8.02 -6.92
N CYS A 6 1.39 -7.57 -6.07
CA CYS A 6 1.52 -6.29 -5.37
C CYS A 6 2.77 -6.26 -4.49
N HIS A 7 3.03 -7.32 -3.73
CA HIS A 7 4.20 -7.38 -2.85
C HIS A 7 5.50 -7.55 -3.64
N ASP A 8 5.50 -8.33 -4.73
CA ASP A 8 6.66 -8.45 -5.63
C ASP A 8 7.01 -7.07 -6.23
N LYS A 9 6.01 -6.29 -6.66
CA LYS A 9 6.23 -4.92 -7.17
C LYS A 9 6.73 -3.98 -6.07
N VAL A 10 6.16 -4.04 -4.87
CA VAL A 10 6.64 -3.26 -3.72
C VAL A 10 8.08 -3.61 -3.36
N ASN A 11 8.47 -4.89 -3.41
CA ASN A 11 9.86 -5.31 -3.15
C ASN A 11 10.84 -4.75 -4.18
N GLU A 12 10.46 -4.73 -5.46
CA GLU A 12 11.25 -4.06 -6.51
C GLU A 12 11.44 -2.56 -6.18
N LEU A 13 10.36 -1.88 -5.79
CA LEU A 13 10.39 -0.45 -5.48
C LEU A 13 11.18 -0.14 -4.20
N LYS A 14 11.08 -0.97 -3.16
CA LYS A 14 11.87 -0.84 -1.92
C LYS A 14 13.38 -0.88 -2.19
N ILE A 15 13.82 -1.68 -3.17
CA ILE A 15 15.24 -1.76 -3.57
C ILE A 15 15.67 -0.48 -4.30
N LYS A 16 14.81 0.07 -5.16
CA LYS A 16 15.10 1.29 -5.95
C LYS A 16 15.05 2.57 -5.11
N TYR A 17 14.12 2.63 -4.15
CA TYR A 17 13.79 3.82 -3.36
C TYR A 17 13.84 3.50 -1.85
N PRO A 18 15.04 3.24 -1.29
CA PRO A 18 15.20 2.88 0.12
C PRO A 18 14.76 3.98 1.10
N GLU A 19 14.64 5.23 0.64
CA GLU A 19 14.12 6.37 1.39
C GLU A 19 12.60 6.37 1.54
N VAL A 20 11.89 5.56 0.75
CA VAL A 20 10.42 5.48 0.77
C VAL A 20 9.97 4.32 1.66
N ALA A 21 9.13 4.64 2.64
CA ALA A 21 8.42 3.62 3.41
C ALA A 21 7.18 3.13 2.65
N PHE A 22 7.10 1.82 2.41
CA PHE A 22 5.92 1.17 1.84
C PHE A 22 5.14 0.48 2.95
N VAL A 23 3.83 0.73 2.99
CA VAL A 23 2.92 0.20 4.02
C VAL A 23 1.74 -0.49 3.36
N GLY A 24 1.58 -1.79 3.65
CA GLY A 24 0.41 -2.56 3.24
C GLY A 24 -0.71 -2.40 4.25
N ILE A 25 -1.91 -2.05 3.79
CA ILE A 25 -3.10 -1.94 4.66
C ILE A 25 -4.23 -2.77 4.08
N ASN A 26 -4.59 -3.83 4.79
CA ASN A 26 -5.78 -4.58 4.49
C ASN A 26 -7.04 -3.78 4.89
N ALA A 27 -7.77 -3.32 3.88
CA ALA A 27 -9.06 -2.64 4.03
C ALA A 27 -10.27 -3.59 3.94
N ASN A 28 -10.03 -4.90 3.78
CA ASN A 28 -11.06 -5.93 3.67
C ASN A 28 -11.15 -6.78 4.94
N ASN A 29 -12.38 -6.83 5.48
CA ASN A 29 -12.81 -7.70 6.57
C ASN A 29 -12.07 -7.46 7.90
N GLU A 30 -12.80 -7.55 9.00
CA GLU A 30 -12.26 -7.46 10.36
C GLU A 30 -11.60 -8.79 10.80
N ASN A 31 -11.64 -9.83 9.95
CA ASN A 31 -11.09 -11.15 10.24
C ASN A 31 -9.56 -11.18 10.14
N LYS A 32 -8.91 -10.80 11.25
CA LYS A 32 -7.46 -10.77 11.42
C LYS A 32 -6.80 -12.14 11.20
N GLU A 33 -7.44 -13.21 11.63
CA GLU A 33 -6.89 -14.57 11.49
C GLU A 33 -6.75 -15.00 10.02
N LEU A 34 -7.76 -14.69 9.21
CA LEU A 34 -7.70 -14.95 7.77
C LEU A 34 -6.60 -14.13 7.09
N TRP A 35 -6.44 -12.86 7.49
CA TRP A 35 -5.37 -12.02 6.98
C TRP A 35 -3.99 -12.58 7.33
N LYS A 36 -3.78 -12.91 8.60
CA LYS A 36 -2.52 -13.49 9.08
C LYS A 36 -2.15 -14.78 8.35
N LYS A 37 -3.12 -15.70 8.19
CA LYS A 37 -2.92 -16.93 7.39
C LYS A 37 -2.56 -16.64 5.94
N THR A 38 -3.10 -15.57 5.36
CA THR A 38 -2.77 -15.15 3.99
C THR A 38 -1.33 -14.66 3.90
N LEU A 39 -0.90 -13.81 4.84
CA LEU A 39 0.48 -13.34 4.91
C LEU A 39 1.46 -14.49 5.10
N GLU A 40 1.19 -15.40 6.06
CA GLU A 40 1.99 -16.60 6.31
C GLU A 40 2.12 -17.48 5.07
N LYS A 41 0.99 -17.75 4.39
CA LYS A 41 0.97 -18.60 3.18
C LYS A 41 1.88 -18.07 2.06
N TYR A 42 2.01 -16.75 1.95
CA TYR A 42 2.80 -16.11 0.88
C TYR A 42 4.16 -15.60 1.36
N ASN A 43 4.56 -15.89 2.61
CA ASN A 43 5.78 -15.37 3.24
C ASN A 43 5.84 -13.82 3.21
N LEU A 44 4.70 -13.18 3.44
CA LEU A 44 4.51 -11.72 3.43
C LEU A 44 4.39 -11.15 4.84
N LEU A 45 4.81 -11.90 5.87
CA LEU A 45 4.90 -11.38 7.23
C LEU A 45 6.04 -10.35 7.29
N ASP A 46 5.72 -9.12 6.93
CA ASP A 46 6.59 -7.95 7.06
C ASP A 46 6.08 -7.05 8.21
N GLU A 47 6.97 -6.27 8.81
CA GLU A 47 6.66 -5.27 9.84
C GLU A 47 5.80 -4.11 9.29
N THR A 48 5.56 -4.10 7.97
CA THR A 48 4.84 -3.04 7.26
C THR A 48 3.41 -3.41 6.86
N GLU A 49 2.88 -4.55 7.32
CA GLU A 49 1.52 -5.02 7.02
C GLU A 49 0.51 -4.76 8.16
N TYR A 50 -0.57 -4.04 7.84
CA TYR A 50 -1.57 -3.58 8.81
C TYR A 50 -3.01 -3.92 8.38
N ILE A 51 -3.95 -3.78 9.31
CA ILE A 51 -5.40 -3.85 9.05
C ILE A 51 -6.02 -2.59 9.63
N PHE A 52 -6.97 -1.97 8.90
CA PHE A 52 -7.75 -0.87 9.47
C PHE A 52 -8.53 -1.34 10.72
N LYS A 53 -8.49 -0.54 11.79
CA LYS A 53 -9.33 -0.77 12.97
C LYS A 53 -10.83 -0.63 12.65
N TYR A 54 -11.15 0.27 11.72
CA TYR A 54 -12.51 0.60 11.27
C TYR A 54 -12.55 0.59 9.73
N PRO A 55 -12.58 -0.60 9.08
CA PRO A 55 -12.41 -0.69 7.63
C PRO A 55 -13.51 0.00 6.81
N LYS A 56 -14.75 0.08 7.31
CA LYS A 56 -15.86 0.72 6.60
C LYS A 56 -15.67 2.23 6.51
N GLU A 57 -15.35 2.84 7.65
CA GLU A 57 -15.08 4.25 7.82
C GLU A 57 -13.83 4.66 7.04
N ALA A 58 -12.75 3.87 7.13
CA ALA A 58 -11.53 4.11 6.37
C ALA A 58 -11.77 4.08 4.85
N LYS A 59 -12.57 3.12 4.37
CA LYS A 59 -12.94 3.03 2.95
C LYS A 59 -13.70 4.27 2.46
N GLN A 60 -14.61 4.79 3.28
CA GLN A 60 -15.35 6.02 2.97
C GLN A 60 -14.44 7.25 3.00
N ALA A 61 -13.64 7.40 4.06
CA ALA A 61 -12.75 8.55 4.25
C ALA A 61 -11.66 8.65 3.17
N LEU A 62 -11.13 7.51 2.73
CA LEU A 62 -10.03 7.44 1.74
C LEU A 62 -10.52 7.11 0.32
N ALA A 63 -11.83 7.05 0.10
CA ALA A 63 -12.46 6.68 -1.17
C ALA A 63 -11.82 5.42 -1.80
N ILE A 64 -11.71 4.35 -1.00
CA ILE A 64 -11.09 3.08 -1.41
C ILE A 64 -12.11 2.27 -2.23
N TYR A 65 -12.07 2.47 -3.54
CA TYR A 65 -12.81 1.69 -4.54
C TYR A 65 -12.04 1.79 -5.87
N PRO A 66 -11.47 0.71 -6.47
CA PRO A 66 -11.51 -0.73 -6.15
C PRO A 66 -10.32 -1.24 -5.27
N ILE A 67 -10.13 -2.57 -5.17
CA ILE A 67 -9.27 -3.30 -4.20
C ILE A 67 -7.80 -2.80 -4.12
N ASN A 68 -7.23 -2.25 -5.19
CA ASN A 68 -5.83 -1.79 -5.24
C ASN A 68 -5.76 -0.26 -5.26
N LYS A 69 -5.94 0.37 -4.10
CA LYS A 69 -5.75 1.82 -3.91
C LYS A 69 -4.32 2.08 -3.46
N VAL A 70 -3.60 2.96 -4.15
CA VAL A 70 -2.27 3.43 -3.74
C VAL A 70 -2.36 4.93 -3.45
N ILE A 71 -1.76 5.35 -2.34
CA ILE A 71 -1.75 6.74 -1.87
C ILE A 71 -0.30 7.10 -1.54
N ILE A 72 0.17 8.25 -2.03
CA ILE A 72 1.46 8.83 -1.69
C ILE A 72 1.25 9.88 -0.59
N VAL A 73 2.04 9.78 0.46
CA VAL A 73 1.97 10.65 1.65
C VAL A 73 3.37 11.22 1.89
N ASN A 74 3.46 12.52 2.18
CA ASN A 74 4.73 13.17 2.49
C ASN A 74 5.17 12.98 3.95
N GLY A 75 6.38 13.44 4.29
CA GLY A 75 6.93 13.34 5.66
C GLY A 75 6.16 14.07 6.76
N LYS A 76 5.18 14.91 6.40
CA LYS A 76 4.26 15.59 7.34
C LYS A 76 2.94 14.85 7.51
N GLY A 77 2.75 13.71 6.83
CA GLY A 77 1.51 12.94 6.87
C GLY A 77 0.39 13.49 5.99
N LEU A 78 0.69 14.39 5.03
CA LEU A 78 -0.28 14.91 4.08
C LEU A 78 -0.28 14.08 2.79
N ILE A 79 -1.46 13.90 2.20
CA ILE A 79 -1.61 13.15 0.95
C ILE A 79 -1.16 14.04 -0.21
N GLU A 80 -0.11 13.62 -0.91
CA GLU A 80 0.39 14.26 -2.14
C GLU A 80 -0.35 13.73 -3.37
N ASN A 81 -0.64 12.43 -3.40
CA ASN A 81 -1.41 11.81 -4.47
C ASN A 81 -2.29 10.69 -3.94
N ALA A 82 -3.61 10.88 -4.00
CA ALA A 82 -4.59 9.91 -3.51
C ALA A 82 -4.98 8.85 -4.55
N HIS A 83 -4.60 8.97 -5.83
CA HIS A 83 -5.19 8.20 -6.94
C HIS A 83 -4.15 7.58 -7.87
N THR A 84 -2.99 7.21 -7.33
CA THR A 84 -1.94 6.57 -8.13
C THR A 84 -2.15 5.06 -8.27
N ASN A 85 -1.37 4.45 -9.15
CA ASN A 85 -1.30 3.01 -9.39
C ASN A 85 0.17 2.60 -9.54
N MET A 86 0.67 1.77 -8.64
CA MET A 86 2.06 1.29 -8.65
C MET A 86 2.46 0.43 -9.86
N PHE A 87 1.47 -0.01 -10.66
CA PHE A 87 1.70 -0.73 -11.92
C PHE A 87 1.69 0.20 -13.15
N SER A 88 1.43 1.49 -12.96
CA SER A 88 1.52 2.49 -14.03
C SER A 88 2.97 2.68 -14.46
N ILE A 89 3.19 2.88 -15.75
CA ILE A 89 4.51 3.25 -16.30
C ILE A 89 5.03 4.59 -15.75
N ASN A 90 4.12 5.46 -15.29
CA ASN A 90 4.46 6.79 -14.76
C ASN A 90 4.63 6.79 -13.23
N PHE A 91 4.44 5.66 -12.56
CA PHE A 91 4.44 5.62 -11.09
C PHE A 91 5.77 6.06 -10.48
N GLU A 92 6.89 5.60 -11.06
CA GLU A 92 8.23 5.95 -10.56
C GLU A 92 8.52 7.45 -10.73
N GLU A 93 7.98 8.10 -11.76
CA GLU A 93 8.06 9.56 -11.94
C GLU A 93 7.22 10.30 -10.88
N GLU A 94 5.99 9.85 -10.62
CA GLU A 94 5.15 10.42 -9.55
C GLU A 94 5.81 10.29 -8.18
N LEU A 95 6.44 9.14 -7.89
CA LEU A 95 7.14 8.89 -6.65
C LEU A 95 8.36 9.80 -6.49
N LEU A 96 9.19 9.94 -7.53
CA LEU A 96 10.32 10.86 -7.55
C LEU A 96 9.88 12.33 -7.39
N GLY A 97 8.75 12.69 -7.98
CA GLY A 97 8.14 14.01 -7.78
C GLY A 97 7.82 14.29 -6.32
N ALA A 98 7.33 13.28 -5.57
CA ALA A 98 7.03 13.42 -4.15
C ALA A 98 8.28 13.43 -3.25
N ILE A 99 9.35 12.73 -3.64
CA ILE A 99 10.63 12.69 -2.88
C ILE A 99 11.37 14.03 -2.95
N ASN A 100 11.29 14.74 -4.08
CA ASN A 100 12.09 15.94 -4.35
C ASN A 100 11.38 17.27 -4.00
N GLN A 101 10.26 17.24 -3.26
CA GLN A 101 9.58 18.44 -2.73
C GLN A 101 10.16 18.88 -1.39
#